data_AF-A0A1V0UYR1-F1
#
_entry.id   AF-A0A1V0UYR1-F1
#
_cell.length_a   1.000
_cell.length_b   1.000
_cell.length_c   1.000
_cell.angle_alpha   90.00
_cell.angle_beta   90.00
_cell.angle_gamma   90.00
#
_symmetry.space_group_name_H-M   'P 1'
#
loop_
_entity.id
_entity.type
_entity.pdbx_description
1 polymer ?
#
loop_
_entity_poly.entity_id
_entity_poly.type
_entity_poly.pdbx_seq_one_letter_code
_entity_poly.pdbx_strand_id
1 'polypeptide(L)'
;MRKKKILYVPLDERPCNYDFPNFLSSGSAFSLERPGRELMGLKKEPGEAERIWEWLFEHVKDADGAILSLDTLIYGGIVPSRLHEMTIEECNNRLQRIRKLKELNPQLQIYAFHLIMRCPSYSSHDEEPDYYEQWGREIFRQGFIRHKIEIGIATEEERKELQAIEAVLPEAVVKDYKNRRSVNREMNKQAIELVQGNMIDFMIIPQDDSAPYGLTAIDQQYVREYIEALGLQLRVYMYPGADEIGCTLLARMINQYLGRKPLIYPRFSSIEGPFITPTYEDRALLETIKYQVMAAGGLLCTSCTEADLVLCVNTPGDRMMEACAQNDRGIGYNVFRTIIELVETADYIVHYLKKPCMIADVAFINGGDLELLQLLRDKKLLFKLAAYAGWNTSSNTLGTCIAQGMLYSVYGNTQSHLDFLSLRYVEDAGYCSFVRTYMCKNELPHLGSGFTYFSIDGPRGKVAGRVKVLLNDFIELHINDGEYEVKIDDCYMPWSRMFEVGLKTHAVKLEK
;
A
#
# COMPACT_ATOMS: atom_id res chain seq x y z
N MET A 1 6.15 -13.55 29.51
CA MET A 1 4.93 -13.98 28.79
C MET A 1 5.35 -14.56 27.44
N ARG A 2 4.66 -15.59 26.92
CA ARG A 2 4.95 -16.14 25.58
C ARG A 2 4.69 -15.05 24.53
N LYS A 3 5.57 -14.91 23.54
CA LYS A 3 5.34 -14.04 22.37
C LYS A 3 4.07 -14.51 21.66
N LYS A 4 3.19 -13.59 21.28
CA LYS A 4 1.95 -13.91 20.57
C LYS A 4 2.27 -14.25 19.12
N LYS A 5 1.82 -15.41 18.64
CA LYS A 5 2.14 -15.90 17.30
C LYS A 5 1.04 -15.49 16.31
N ILE A 6 1.44 -14.76 15.26
CA ILE A 6 0.57 -14.35 14.16
C ILE A 6 1.06 -15.03 12.89
N LEU A 7 0.20 -15.79 12.22
CA LEU A 7 0.47 -16.27 10.86
C LEU A 7 0.13 -15.17 9.86
N TYR A 8 1.01 -14.92 8.91
CA TYR A 8 0.81 -13.91 7.89
C TYR A 8 1.02 -14.49 6.49
N VAL A 9 -0.01 -14.37 5.64
CA VAL A 9 0.08 -14.66 4.22
C VAL A 9 0.11 -13.32 3.47
N PRO A 10 1.27 -12.93 2.91
CA PRO A 10 1.43 -11.68 2.17
C PRO A 10 0.59 -11.64 0.88
N LEU A 11 0.34 -10.44 0.37
CA LEU A 11 -0.38 -10.21 -0.89
C LEU A 11 0.42 -10.67 -2.12
N ASP A 12 1.73 -10.51 -2.06
CA ASP A 12 2.71 -11.03 -3.00
C ASP A 12 4.11 -11.03 -2.36
N GLU A 13 5.12 -11.33 -3.15
CA GLU A 13 6.52 -11.40 -2.75
C GLU A 13 7.26 -10.06 -2.71
N ARG A 14 6.63 -8.93 -3.12
CA ARG A 14 7.31 -7.63 -3.12
C ARG A 14 7.65 -7.20 -1.68
N PRO A 15 8.73 -6.40 -1.48
CA PRO A 15 9.16 -5.97 -0.14
C PRO A 15 8.05 -5.32 0.70
N CYS A 16 7.20 -4.51 0.07
CA CYS A 16 6.11 -3.81 0.76
C CYS A 16 5.08 -4.77 1.39
N ASN A 17 4.79 -5.89 0.72
CA ASN A 17 3.85 -6.89 1.18
C ASN A 17 4.54 -7.93 2.07
N TYR A 18 5.65 -8.49 1.60
CA TYR A 18 6.32 -9.56 2.32
C TYR A 18 7.02 -9.03 3.57
N ASP A 19 7.87 -8.00 3.44
CA ASP A 19 8.84 -7.60 4.47
C ASP A 19 8.36 -6.53 5.45
N PHE A 20 7.61 -5.51 5.02
CA PHE A 20 7.29 -4.38 5.91
C PHE A 20 6.52 -4.79 7.16
N PRO A 21 5.46 -5.62 7.10
CA PRO A 21 4.77 -6.07 8.31
C PRO A 21 5.71 -6.81 9.27
N ASN A 22 6.65 -7.58 8.73
CA ASN A 22 7.64 -8.29 9.54
C ASN A 22 8.65 -7.34 10.19
N PHE A 23 9.16 -6.34 9.45
CA PHE A 23 10.03 -5.30 10.01
C PHE A 23 9.33 -4.53 11.13
N LEU A 24 8.07 -4.11 10.91
CA LEU A 24 7.27 -3.42 11.92
C LEU A 24 7.04 -4.29 13.18
N SER A 25 6.82 -5.59 13.03
CA SER A 25 6.66 -6.51 14.17
C SER A 25 7.96 -6.87 14.89
N SER A 26 9.13 -6.56 14.31
CA SER A 26 10.43 -6.97 14.84
C SER A 26 10.73 -6.23 16.14
N GLY A 27 11.05 -6.97 17.20
CA GLY A 27 11.23 -6.41 18.55
C GLY A 27 9.94 -6.16 19.33
N SER A 28 8.77 -6.49 18.76
CA SER A 28 7.48 -6.43 19.46
C SER A 28 7.21 -7.68 20.32
N ALA A 29 6.09 -7.67 21.06
CA ALA A 29 5.58 -8.85 21.77
C ALA A 29 4.91 -9.89 20.86
N PHE A 30 4.94 -9.68 19.53
CA PHE A 30 4.31 -10.53 18.51
C PHE A 30 5.35 -11.11 17.56
N SER A 31 5.27 -12.41 17.25
CA SER A 31 6.01 -13.03 16.15
C SER A 31 5.13 -13.13 14.93
N LEU A 32 5.60 -12.59 13.81
CA LEU A 32 4.96 -12.74 12.52
C LEU A 32 5.64 -13.87 11.74
N GLU A 33 4.97 -15.02 11.64
CA GLU A 33 5.44 -16.14 10.83
C GLU A 33 4.82 -16.04 9.44
N ARG A 34 5.63 -16.27 8.41
CA ARG A 34 5.25 -16.15 7.00
C ARG A 34 5.61 -17.45 6.27
N PRO A 35 4.92 -17.81 5.17
CA PRO A 35 5.40 -18.86 4.29
C PRO A 35 6.78 -18.49 3.74
N GLY A 36 7.60 -19.51 3.44
CA GLY A 36 8.88 -19.31 2.78
C GLY A 36 8.72 -18.54 1.48
N ARG A 37 9.67 -17.65 1.17
CA ARG A 37 9.59 -16.78 -0.01
C ARG A 37 9.53 -17.60 -1.30
N GLU A 38 10.12 -18.79 -1.32
CA GLU A 38 10.07 -19.74 -2.42
C GLU A 38 8.66 -20.27 -2.73
N LEU A 39 7.71 -20.17 -1.79
CA LEU A 39 6.31 -20.55 -2.01
C LEU A 39 5.49 -19.40 -2.61
N MET A 40 5.98 -18.17 -2.52
CA MET A 40 5.31 -16.99 -3.04
C MET A 40 5.41 -16.94 -4.56
N GLY A 41 4.54 -16.16 -5.20
CA GLY A 41 4.62 -15.93 -6.64
C GLY A 41 5.87 -15.18 -7.07
N LEU A 42 6.03 -15.05 -8.38
CA LEU A 42 7.02 -14.17 -9.00
C LEU A 42 6.35 -13.36 -10.11
N LYS A 43 5.89 -12.15 -9.77
CA LYS A 43 5.15 -11.27 -10.68
C LYS A 43 3.94 -11.99 -11.31
N LYS A 44 4.03 -12.40 -12.58
CA LYS A 44 2.97 -13.13 -13.30
C LYS A 44 2.92 -14.63 -12.96
N GLU A 45 4.00 -15.18 -12.43
CA GLU A 45 4.05 -16.58 -12.02
C GLU A 45 3.32 -16.76 -10.68
N PRO A 46 2.28 -17.62 -10.63
CA PRO A 46 1.54 -17.86 -9.39
C PRO A 46 2.39 -18.59 -8.36
N GLY A 47 2.24 -18.21 -7.09
CA GLY A 47 2.81 -18.94 -5.96
C GLY A 47 2.16 -20.32 -5.76
N GLU A 48 2.80 -21.15 -4.93
CA GLU A 48 2.38 -22.52 -4.63
C GLU A 48 1.22 -22.55 -3.61
N ALA A 49 0.04 -22.07 -4.03
CA ALA A 49 -1.13 -21.87 -3.15
C ALA A 49 -1.49 -23.11 -2.30
N GLU A 50 -1.39 -24.31 -2.86
CA GLU A 50 -1.65 -25.56 -2.13
C GLU A 50 -0.66 -25.78 -0.98
N ARG A 51 0.63 -25.50 -1.19
CA ARG A 51 1.66 -25.62 -0.16
C ARG A 51 1.57 -24.51 0.88
N ILE A 52 1.11 -23.31 0.50
CA ILE A 52 0.80 -22.24 1.45
C ILE A 52 -0.37 -22.67 2.37
N TRP A 53 -1.39 -23.35 1.83
CA TRP A 53 -2.47 -23.92 2.64
C TRP A 53 -1.97 -25.02 3.59
N GLU A 54 -1.12 -25.92 3.11
CA GLU A 54 -0.49 -26.95 3.95
C GLU A 54 0.31 -26.32 5.10
N TRP A 55 1.15 -25.33 4.78
CA TRP A 55 1.91 -24.57 5.77
C TRP A 55 1.00 -23.93 6.82
N LEU A 56 -0.12 -23.31 6.41
CA LEU A 56 -1.09 -22.75 7.35
C LEU A 56 -1.66 -23.83 8.29
N PHE A 57 -2.09 -24.98 7.78
CA PHE A 57 -2.65 -26.05 8.61
C PHE A 57 -1.65 -26.64 9.60
N GLU A 58 -0.37 -26.67 9.25
CA GLU A 58 0.70 -27.13 10.14
C GLU A 58 0.96 -26.14 11.29
N HIS A 59 0.91 -24.84 11.01
CA HIS A 59 1.33 -23.79 11.95
C HIS A 59 0.17 -23.17 12.75
N VAL A 60 -1.09 -23.49 12.44
CA VAL A 60 -2.27 -22.84 13.02
C VAL A 60 -2.57 -23.26 14.46
N LYS A 61 -2.18 -24.46 14.88
CA LYS A 61 -2.59 -25.05 16.17
C LYS A 61 -2.14 -24.23 17.39
N ASP A 62 -0.98 -23.59 17.31
CA ASP A 62 -0.40 -22.79 18.40
C ASP A 62 -0.37 -21.28 18.10
N ALA A 63 -0.97 -20.87 16.98
CA ALA A 63 -1.11 -19.48 16.59
C ALA A 63 -2.21 -18.78 17.41
N ASP A 64 -1.97 -17.52 17.75
CA ASP A 64 -2.94 -16.66 18.41
C ASP A 64 -3.84 -15.96 17.37
N GLY A 65 -3.27 -15.54 16.23
CA GLY A 65 -4.00 -14.89 15.15
C GLY A 65 -3.45 -15.19 13.75
N ALA A 66 -4.19 -14.78 12.73
CA ALA A 66 -3.82 -14.90 11.33
C ALA A 66 -4.23 -13.64 10.54
N ILE A 67 -3.35 -13.18 9.64
CA ILE A 67 -3.61 -12.11 8.68
C ILE A 67 -3.43 -12.71 7.28
N LEU A 68 -4.51 -12.79 6.51
CA LEU A 68 -4.54 -13.60 5.29
C LEU A 68 -4.89 -12.78 4.05
N SER A 69 -3.96 -12.72 3.09
CA SER A 69 -4.32 -12.34 1.71
C SER A 69 -5.10 -13.48 1.05
N LEU A 70 -6.36 -13.21 0.72
CA LEU A 70 -7.17 -14.18 -0.02
C LEU A 70 -6.73 -14.27 -1.49
N ASP A 71 -6.19 -13.19 -2.06
CA ASP A 71 -5.63 -13.20 -3.40
C ASP A 71 -4.50 -14.24 -3.53
N THR A 72 -3.59 -14.30 -2.55
CA THR A 72 -2.53 -15.32 -2.51
C THR A 72 -3.08 -16.72 -2.29
N LEU A 73 -4.04 -16.89 -1.39
CA LEU A 73 -4.60 -18.21 -1.05
C LEU A 73 -5.48 -18.81 -2.15
N ILE A 74 -6.09 -17.97 -3.00
CA ILE A 74 -6.92 -18.41 -4.12
C ILE A 74 -6.08 -18.50 -5.39
N TYR A 75 -5.30 -17.48 -5.72
CA TYR A 75 -4.68 -17.32 -7.04
C TYR A 75 -3.14 -17.44 -7.04
N GLY A 76 -2.49 -17.41 -5.88
CA GLY A 76 -1.04 -17.41 -5.77
C GLY A 76 -0.39 -16.02 -5.84
N GLY A 77 -1.18 -14.94 -5.80
CA GLY A 77 -0.68 -13.56 -5.67
C GLY A 77 -1.62 -12.54 -6.33
N ILE A 78 -1.30 -11.25 -6.16
CA ILE A 78 -2.10 -10.12 -6.69
C ILE A 78 -2.15 -10.03 -8.22
N VAL A 79 -1.03 -10.27 -8.90
CA VAL A 79 -0.99 -10.28 -10.37
C VAL A 79 -1.63 -11.56 -10.91
N PRO A 80 -1.32 -12.77 -10.38
CA PRO A 80 -2.02 -13.99 -10.72
C PRO A 80 -3.54 -13.93 -10.58
N SER A 81 -4.07 -13.15 -9.61
CA SER A 81 -5.52 -12.97 -9.43
C SER A 81 -6.22 -12.29 -10.60
N ARG A 82 -5.47 -11.73 -11.55
CA ARG A 82 -5.98 -11.10 -12.77
C ARG A 82 -5.74 -11.95 -14.01
N LEU A 83 -4.84 -12.94 -13.93
CA LEU A 83 -4.35 -13.71 -15.09
C LEU A 83 -4.91 -15.15 -15.15
N HIS A 84 -5.48 -15.65 -14.06
CA HIS A 84 -6.00 -17.02 -13.98
C HIS A 84 -7.14 -17.33 -14.97
N GLU A 85 -7.37 -18.62 -15.22
CA GLU A 85 -8.53 -19.14 -15.96
C GLU A 85 -9.46 -20.02 -15.10
N MET A 86 -9.20 -20.06 -13.78
CA MET A 86 -9.98 -20.83 -12.82
C MET A 86 -11.48 -20.47 -12.82
N THR A 87 -12.30 -21.48 -12.61
CA THR A 87 -13.75 -21.37 -12.42
C THR A 87 -14.11 -20.84 -11.03
N ILE A 88 -15.33 -20.31 -10.88
CA ILE A 88 -15.88 -19.90 -9.59
C ILE A 88 -15.84 -21.06 -8.57
N GLU A 89 -16.10 -22.29 -9.01
CA GLU A 89 -16.10 -23.47 -8.14
C GLU A 89 -14.70 -23.78 -7.61
N GLU A 90 -13.67 -23.76 -8.48
CA GLU A 90 -12.28 -23.96 -8.06
C GLU A 90 -11.80 -22.90 -7.08
N CYS A 91 -12.09 -21.62 -7.37
CA CYS A 91 -11.75 -20.52 -6.48
C CYS A 91 -12.48 -20.65 -5.13
N ASN A 92 -13.77 -21.00 -5.13
CA ASN A 92 -14.52 -21.21 -3.90
C ASN A 92 -14.00 -22.40 -3.09
N ASN A 93 -13.64 -23.50 -3.75
CA ASN A 93 -13.07 -24.67 -3.09
C ASN A 93 -11.76 -24.34 -2.34
N ARG A 94 -10.94 -23.43 -2.88
CA ARG A 94 -9.77 -22.90 -2.17
C ARG A 94 -10.17 -21.99 -1.02
N LEU A 95 -11.09 -21.05 -1.25
CA LEU A 95 -11.55 -20.08 -0.24
C LEU A 95 -12.19 -20.75 0.99
N GLN A 96 -13.03 -21.78 0.80
CA GLN A 96 -13.73 -22.46 1.91
C GLN A 96 -12.79 -23.20 2.87
N ARG A 97 -11.51 -23.42 2.49
CA ARG A 97 -10.49 -24.02 3.36
C ARG A 97 -10.21 -23.20 4.62
N ILE A 98 -10.56 -21.91 4.65
CA ILE A 98 -10.50 -21.08 5.87
C ILE A 98 -11.25 -21.73 7.04
N ARG A 99 -12.36 -22.43 6.78
CA ARG A 99 -13.15 -23.12 7.82
C ARG A 99 -12.30 -24.14 8.59
N LYS A 100 -11.44 -24.87 7.89
CA LYS A 100 -10.52 -25.84 8.50
C LYS A 100 -9.52 -25.21 9.46
N LEU A 101 -9.15 -23.93 9.27
CA LEU A 101 -8.30 -23.22 10.24
C LEU A 101 -9.01 -23.06 11.59
N LYS A 102 -10.30 -22.69 11.58
CA LYS A 102 -11.12 -22.58 12.80
C LYS A 102 -11.40 -23.96 13.41
N GLU A 103 -11.52 -25.02 12.61
CA GLU A 103 -11.63 -26.39 13.13
C GLU A 103 -10.36 -26.83 13.88
N LEU A 104 -9.19 -26.54 13.31
CA LEU A 104 -7.89 -26.88 13.92
C LEU A 104 -7.54 -25.99 15.12
N ASN A 105 -7.99 -24.74 15.12
CA ASN A 105 -7.82 -23.80 16.22
C ASN A 105 -9.06 -22.89 16.38
N PRO A 106 -10.04 -23.29 17.21
CA PRO A 106 -11.28 -22.53 17.40
C PRO A 106 -11.10 -21.13 18.00
N GLN A 107 -9.96 -20.86 18.64
CA GLN A 107 -9.65 -19.57 19.27
C GLN A 107 -8.84 -18.64 18.35
N LEU A 108 -8.45 -19.10 17.16
CA LEU A 108 -7.68 -18.31 16.22
C LEU A 108 -8.45 -17.07 15.79
N GLN A 109 -7.84 -15.90 15.94
CA GLN A 109 -8.41 -14.66 15.40
C GLN A 109 -7.95 -14.46 13.96
N ILE A 110 -8.87 -14.46 12.99
CA ILE A 110 -8.57 -14.35 11.57
C ILE A 110 -8.97 -12.98 11.05
N TYR A 111 -7.98 -12.23 10.57
CA TYR A 111 -8.17 -11.07 9.71
C TYR A 111 -7.82 -11.42 8.28
N ALA A 112 -8.59 -10.93 7.33
CA ALA A 112 -8.37 -11.22 5.92
C ALA A 112 -8.53 -9.99 5.04
N PHE A 113 -8.02 -10.07 3.81
CA PHE A 113 -8.29 -9.09 2.79
C PHE A 113 -8.29 -9.70 1.40
N HIS A 114 -9.11 -9.12 0.52
CA HIS A 114 -9.27 -9.54 -0.87
C HIS A 114 -9.57 -8.33 -1.74
N LEU A 115 -8.82 -8.14 -2.81
CA LEU A 115 -8.90 -6.92 -3.62
C LEU A 115 -10.17 -6.90 -4.48
N ILE A 116 -10.69 -5.69 -4.72
CA ILE A 116 -11.41 -5.43 -5.96
C ILE A 116 -10.39 -5.44 -7.10
N MET A 117 -10.65 -6.22 -8.15
CA MET A 117 -9.80 -6.24 -9.33
C MET A 117 -9.63 -4.83 -9.90
N ARG A 118 -8.40 -4.38 -10.11
CA ARG A 118 -8.15 -3.02 -10.62
C ARG A 118 -8.51 -2.83 -12.09
N CYS A 119 -8.49 -1.59 -12.54
CA CYS A 119 -8.75 -1.21 -13.93
C CYS A 119 -7.87 0.00 -14.31
N PRO A 120 -6.56 -0.20 -14.54
CA PRO A 120 -5.63 0.89 -14.83
C PRO A 120 -6.02 1.68 -16.09
N SER A 121 -5.72 2.98 -16.10
CA SER A 121 -6.11 3.88 -17.19
C SER A 121 -5.18 3.88 -18.41
N TYR A 122 -4.06 3.17 -18.31
CA TYR A 122 -3.01 3.07 -19.32
C TYR A 122 -2.99 1.69 -19.99
N SER A 123 -2.36 1.60 -21.16
CA SER A 123 -2.15 0.31 -21.83
C SER A 123 -0.75 -0.22 -21.53
N SER A 124 -0.70 -1.32 -20.77
CA SER A 124 0.51 -2.08 -20.46
C SER A 124 0.12 -3.49 -20.06
N HIS A 125 0.85 -4.48 -20.56
CA HIS A 125 0.70 -5.87 -20.13
C HIS A 125 1.68 -6.26 -19.02
N ASP A 126 2.40 -5.32 -18.38
CA ASP A 126 3.43 -5.67 -17.39
C ASP A 126 2.85 -6.51 -16.23
N GLU A 127 1.66 -6.14 -15.75
CA GLU A 127 0.91 -6.82 -14.70
C GLU A 127 -0.46 -7.35 -15.17
N GLU A 128 -0.92 -6.92 -16.35
CA GLU A 128 -2.25 -7.25 -16.88
C GLU A 128 -2.17 -8.33 -17.99
N PRO A 129 -3.30 -8.91 -18.43
CA PRO A 129 -3.32 -9.83 -19.57
C PRO A 129 -2.70 -9.20 -20.83
N ASP A 130 -2.16 -10.02 -21.74
CA ASP A 130 -1.37 -9.50 -22.87
C ASP A 130 -2.13 -8.53 -23.79
N TYR A 131 -3.45 -8.71 -23.95
CA TYR A 131 -4.28 -7.77 -24.71
C TYR A 131 -4.33 -6.36 -24.11
N TYR A 132 -3.96 -6.18 -22.84
CA TYR A 132 -4.01 -4.90 -22.15
C TYR A 132 -2.95 -3.93 -22.66
N GLU A 133 -1.84 -4.42 -23.24
CA GLU A 133 -0.84 -3.59 -23.94
C GLU A 133 -1.46 -2.83 -25.11
N GLN A 134 -2.44 -3.43 -25.80
CA GLN A 134 -3.11 -2.80 -26.93
C GLN A 134 -4.40 -2.08 -26.53
N TRP A 135 -5.16 -2.63 -25.57
CA TRP A 135 -6.55 -2.24 -25.31
C TRP A 135 -6.84 -1.70 -23.91
N GLY A 136 -5.83 -1.57 -23.04
CA GLY A 136 -6.01 -1.16 -21.64
C GLY A 136 -6.76 0.16 -21.47
N ARG A 137 -6.30 1.21 -22.17
CA ARG A 137 -6.95 2.53 -22.23
C ARG A 137 -8.41 2.41 -22.68
N GLU A 138 -8.68 1.66 -23.73
CA GLU A 138 -10.02 1.50 -24.32
C GLU A 138 -10.96 0.76 -23.36
N ILE A 139 -10.49 -0.28 -22.69
CA ILE A 139 -11.23 -1.01 -21.64
C ILE A 139 -11.60 -0.05 -20.51
N PHE A 140 -10.63 0.72 -20.01
CA PHE A 140 -10.86 1.70 -18.95
C PHE A 140 -11.88 2.77 -19.38
N ARG A 141 -11.66 3.42 -20.53
CA ARG A 141 -12.53 4.49 -21.03
C ARG A 141 -13.93 3.99 -21.34
N GLN A 142 -14.08 2.81 -21.95
CA GLN A 142 -15.39 2.20 -22.18
C GLN A 142 -16.16 2.04 -20.86
N GLY A 143 -15.53 1.45 -19.84
CA GLY A 143 -16.13 1.27 -18.52
C GLY A 143 -16.50 2.59 -17.84
N PHE A 144 -15.55 3.54 -17.84
CA PHE A 144 -15.72 4.87 -17.24
C PHE A 144 -16.90 5.63 -17.85
N ILE A 145 -16.96 5.69 -19.18
CA ILE A 145 -18.01 6.44 -19.89
C ILE A 145 -19.36 5.74 -19.74
N ARG A 146 -19.42 4.41 -19.86
CA ARG A 146 -20.68 3.67 -19.67
C ARG A 146 -21.28 3.89 -18.27
N HIS A 147 -20.43 3.86 -17.24
CA HIS A 147 -20.87 4.19 -15.88
C HIS A 147 -21.41 5.63 -15.79
N LYS A 148 -20.70 6.61 -16.37
CA LYS A 148 -21.21 8.00 -16.42
C LYS A 148 -22.52 8.16 -17.19
N ILE A 149 -22.75 7.36 -18.24
CA ILE A 149 -24.00 7.34 -18.99
C ILE A 149 -25.14 6.82 -18.10
N GLU A 150 -24.90 5.71 -17.37
CA GLU A 150 -25.86 5.07 -16.48
C GLU A 150 -26.35 6.04 -15.38
N ILE A 151 -25.44 6.82 -14.80
CA ILE A 151 -25.79 7.83 -13.78
C ILE A 151 -26.17 9.21 -14.36
N GLY A 152 -26.24 9.35 -15.68
CA GLY A 152 -26.76 10.54 -16.35
C GLY A 152 -25.83 11.76 -16.42
N ILE A 153 -24.52 11.61 -16.21
CA ILE A 153 -23.54 12.72 -16.19
C ILE A 153 -22.53 12.70 -17.35
N ALA A 154 -22.67 11.77 -18.29
CA ALA A 154 -21.79 11.69 -19.46
C ALA A 154 -22.01 12.86 -20.43
N THR A 155 -20.91 13.46 -20.86
CA THR A 155 -20.85 14.52 -21.88
C THR A 155 -21.07 13.97 -23.30
N GLU A 156 -21.37 14.85 -24.25
CA GLU A 156 -21.55 14.46 -25.66
C GLU A 156 -20.22 14.02 -26.29
N GLU A 157 -19.11 14.65 -25.92
CA GLU A 157 -17.76 14.23 -26.32
C GLU A 157 -17.44 12.81 -25.85
N GLU A 158 -17.79 12.49 -24.60
CA GLU A 158 -17.61 11.13 -24.06
C GLU A 158 -18.48 10.10 -24.79
N ARG A 159 -19.72 10.45 -25.15
CA ARG A 159 -20.60 9.55 -25.93
C ARG A 159 -20.01 9.25 -27.31
N LYS A 160 -19.43 10.25 -27.98
CA LYS A 160 -18.71 10.06 -29.26
C LYS A 160 -17.45 9.22 -29.08
N GLU A 161 -16.68 9.47 -28.03
CA GLU A 161 -15.50 8.65 -27.69
C GLU A 161 -15.90 7.18 -27.48
N LEU A 162 -16.99 6.92 -26.75
CA LEU A 162 -17.49 5.56 -26.52
C LEU A 162 -17.84 4.85 -27.83
N GLN A 163 -18.54 5.53 -28.76
CA GLN A 163 -18.86 4.96 -30.08
C GLN A 163 -17.59 4.61 -30.88
N ALA A 164 -16.57 5.48 -30.84
CA ALA A 164 -15.29 5.21 -31.50
C ALA A 164 -14.57 4.01 -30.88
N ILE A 165 -14.57 3.89 -29.54
CA ILE A 165 -13.98 2.75 -28.82
C ILE A 165 -14.71 1.45 -29.17
N GLU A 166 -16.05 1.45 -29.15
CA GLU A 166 -16.87 0.27 -29.43
C GLU A 166 -16.73 -0.24 -30.87
N ALA A 167 -16.34 0.63 -31.81
CA ALA A 167 -16.07 0.24 -33.19
C ALA A 167 -14.75 -0.54 -33.38
N VAL A 168 -13.79 -0.38 -32.46
CA VAL A 168 -12.44 -0.97 -32.59
C VAL A 168 -12.13 -2.03 -31.54
N LEU A 169 -12.73 -1.95 -30.35
CA LEU A 169 -12.42 -2.82 -29.22
C LEU A 169 -12.99 -4.24 -29.45
N PRO A 170 -12.16 -5.29 -29.50
CA PRO A 170 -12.64 -6.63 -29.79
C PRO A 170 -13.58 -7.18 -28.72
N GLU A 171 -14.70 -7.79 -29.14
CA GLU A 171 -15.70 -8.36 -28.21
C GLU A 171 -15.09 -9.43 -27.30
N ALA A 172 -14.18 -10.26 -27.83
CA ALA A 172 -13.50 -11.30 -27.05
C ALA A 172 -12.69 -10.71 -25.87
N VAL A 173 -12.02 -9.58 -26.08
CA VAL A 173 -11.25 -8.87 -25.04
C VAL A 173 -12.19 -8.35 -23.94
N VAL A 174 -13.29 -7.71 -24.33
CA VAL A 174 -14.29 -7.21 -23.37
C VAL A 174 -14.91 -8.35 -22.57
N LYS A 175 -15.24 -9.47 -23.24
CA LYS A 175 -15.85 -10.63 -22.61
C LYS A 175 -14.90 -11.30 -21.61
N ASP A 176 -13.65 -11.53 -21.98
CA ASP A 176 -12.64 -12.09 -21.08
C ASP A 176 -12.44 -11.18 -19.86
N TYR A 177 -12.22 -9.89 -20.06
CA TYR A 177 -12.00 -8.96 -18.97
C TYR A 177 -13.19 -8.90 -18.01
N LYS A 178 -14.43 -8.84 -18.53
CA LYS A 178 -15.64 -8.89 -17.68
C LYS A 178 -15.81 -10.22 -16.96
N ASN A 179 -15.43 -11.33 -17.59
CA ASN A 179 -15.49 -12.65 -16.96
C ASN A 179 -14.55 -12.71 -15.75
N ARG A 180 -13.30 -12.26 -15.88
CA ARG A 180 -12.33 -12.16 -14.77
C ARG A 180 -12.90 -11.33 -13.61
N ARG A 181 -13.48 -10.16 -13.89
CA ARG A 181 -14.14 -9.32 -12.88
C ARG A 181 -15.32 -10.02 -12.22
N SER A 182 -16.10 -10.79 -12.96
CA SER A 182 -17.24 -11.53 -12.40
C SER A 182 -16.79 -12.60 -11.41
N VAL A 183 -15.67 -13.29 -11.66
CA VAL A 183 -15.08 -14.26 -10.73
C VAL A 183 -14.58 -13.54 -9.47
N ASN A 184 -13.84 -12.43 -9.61
CA ASN A 184 -13.37 -11.65 -8.48
C ASN A 184 -14.54 -11.12 -7.60
N ARG A 185 -15.63 -10.64 -8.21
CA ARG A 185 -16.84 -10.22 -7.49
C ARG A 185 -17.48 -11.36 -6.71
N GLU A 186 -17.63 -12.54 -7.31
CA GLU A 186 -18.19 -13.69 -6.59
C GLU A 186 -17.27 -14.11 -5.44
N MET A 187 -15.94 -14.08 -5.61
CA MET A 187 -15.02 -14.38 -4.51
C MET A 187 -15.08 -13.35 -3.38
N ASN A 188 -15.25 -12.05 -3.69
CA ASN A 188 -15.52 -11.02 -2.68
C ASN A 188 -16.79 -11.33 -1.88
N LYS A 189 -17.87 -11.69 -2.57
CA LYS A 189 -19.14 -12.09 -1.96
C LYS A 189 -18.97 -13.31 -1.04
N GLN A 190 -18.36 -14.39 -1.53
CA GLN A 190 -18.08 -15.60 -0.75
C GLN A 190 -17.19 -15.32 0.47
N ALA A 191 -16.21 -14.41 0.36
CA ALA A 191 -15.38 -14.01 1.47
C ALA A 191 -16.17 -13.23 2.54
N ILE A 192 -17.12 -12.39 2.14
CA ILE A 192 -18.03 -11.69 3.06
C ILE A 192 -18.93 -12.70 3.79
N GLU A 193 -19.40 -13.75 3.11
CA GLU A 193 -20.17 -14.84 3.74
C GLU A 193 -19.35 -15.59 4.81
N LEU A 194 -18.03 -15.70 4.65
CA LEU A 194 -17.15 -16.22 5.71
C LEU A 194 -17.04 -15.28 6.92
N VAL A 195 -17.15 -13.97 6.72
CA VAL A 195 -17.26 -13.00 7.84
C VAL A 195 -18.60 -13.17 8.55
N GLN A 196 -19.70 -13.28 7.79
CA GLN A 196 -21.03 -13.54 8.32
C GLN A 196 -21.07 -14.82 9.18
N GLY A 197 -20.43 -15.89 8.69
CA GLY A 197 -20.29 -17.15 9.38
C GLY A 197 -19.28 -17.17 10.53
N ASN A 198 -18.69 -16.02 10.90
CA ASN A 198 -17.66 -15.88 11.95
C ASN A 198 -16.39 -16.72 11.72
N MET A 199 -16.12 -17.09 10.46
CA MET A 199 -14.87 -17.74 10.08
C MET A 199 -13.76 -16.69 9.94
N ILE A 200 -14.10 -15.48 9.50
CA ILE A 200 -13.22 -14.32 9.48
C ILE A 200 -13.75 -13.27 10.48
N ASP A 201 -12.90 -12.82 11.38
CA ASP A 201 -13.29 -11.90 12.47
C ASP A 201 -13.41 -10.45 11.96
N PHE A 202 -12.51 -10.04 11.07
CA PHE A 202 -12.50 -8.73 10.44
C PHE A 202 -11.90 -8.80 9.03
N MET A 203 -12.44 -8.04 8.10
CA MET A 203 -11.99 -8.05 6.71
C MET A 203 -11.81 -6.63 6.16
N ILE A 204 -10.83 -6.48 5.27
CA ILE A 204 -10.70 -5.30 4.42
C ILE A 204 -10.83 -5.73 2.96
N ILE A 205 -11.64 -5.02 2.18
CA ILE A 205 -11.73 -5.16 0.73
C ILE A 205 -11.07 -3.91 0.13
N PRO A 206 -9.76 -3.94 -0.13
CA PRO A 206 -9.04 -2.79 -0.65
C PRO A 206 -9.27 -2.61 -2.17
N GLN A 207 -8.98 -1.41 -2.68
CA GLN A 207 -9.13 -1.07 -4.10
C GLN A 207 -7.81 -0.56 -4.67
N ASP A 208 -7.21 -1.36 -5.55
CA ASP A 208 -5.99 -1.03 -6.29
C ASP A 208 -6.33 -0.23 -7.56
N ASP A 209 -5.53 0.78 -7.91
CA ASP A 209 -5.77 1.75 -9.00
C ASP A 209 -7.26 2.12 -9.18
N SER A 210 -7.80 2.84 -8.20
CA SER A 210 -9.22 3.19 -8.18
C SER A 210 -9.52 4.51 -8.91
N ALA A 211 -10.79 4.70 -9.26
CA ALA A 211 -11.28 5.92 -9.89
C ALA A 211 -12.73 6.18 -9.46
N PRO A 212 -13.20 7.44 -9.43
CA PRO A 212 -14.57 7.77 -9.03
C PRO A 212 -15.66 7.11 -9.88
N TYR A 213 -15.34 6.75 -11.14
CA TYR A 213 -16.25 6.10 -12.07
C TYR A 213 -15.53 4.96 -12.81
N GLY A 214 -16.31 4.13 -13.51
CA GLY A 214 -15.81 2.97 -14.25
C GLY A 214 -16.05 1.63 -13.56
N LEU A 215 -15.40 0.58 -14.08
CA LEU A 215 -15.68 -0.81 -13.70
C LEU A 215 -15.34 -1.10 -12.23
N THR A 216 -14.24 -0.54 -11.72
CA THR A 216 -13.88 -0.66 -10.30
C THR A 216 -14.95 -0.05 -9.40
N ALA A 217 -15.48 1.13 -9.74
CA ALA A 217 -16.54 1.79 -8.99
C ALA A 217 -17.86 1.00 -9.00
N ILE A 218 -18.20 0.36 -10.13
CA ILE A 218 -19.38 -0.52 -10.23
C ILE A 218 -19.22 -1.75 -9.31
N ASP A 219 -18.06 -2.41 -9.36
CA ASP A 219 -17.80 -3.58 -8.52
C ASP A 219 -17.76 -3.22 -7.03
N GLN A 220 -17.18 -2.06 -6.71
CA GLN A 220 -17.20 -1.49 -5.38
C GLN A 220 -18.65 -1.28 -4.90
N GLN A 221 -19.51 -0.66 -5.70
CA GLN A 221 -20.91 -0.42 -5.32
C GLN A 221 -21.63 -1.74 -5.02
N TYR A 222 -21.49 -2.73 -5.91
CA TYR A 222 -22.05 -4.08 -5.71
C TYR A 222 -21.61 -4.69 -4.37
N VAL A 223 -20.32 -4.60 -4.06
CA VAL A 223 -19.75 -5.12 -2.81
C VAL A 223 -20.25 -4.34 -1.59
N ARG A 224 -20.39 -3.00 -1.67
CA ARG A 224 -20.96 -2.18 -0.57
C ARG A 224 -22.40 -2.59 -0.26
N GLU A 225 -23.22 -2.70 -1.30
CA GLU A 225 -24.62 -3.09 -1.16
C GLU A 225 -24.76 -4.48 -0.54
N TYR A 226 -23.87 -5.41 -0.90
CA TYR A 226 -23.86 -6.75 -0.32
C TYR A 226 -23.42 -6.75 1.16
N ILE A 227 -22.39 -5.98 1.54
CA ILE A 227 -21.98 -5.80 2.94
C ILE A 227 -23.14 -5.22 3.76
N GLU A 228 -23.85 -4.22 3.21
CA GLU A 228 -24.99 -3.58 3.85
C GLU A 228 -26.16 -4.55 4.05
N ALA A 229 -26.50 -5.32 3.01
CA ALA A 229 -27.58 -6.31 3.06
C ALA A 229 -27.35 -7.38 4.15
N LEU A 230 -26.10 -7.68 4.49
CA LEU A 230 -25.74 -8.63 5.55
C LEU A 230 -25.48 -7.96 6.92
N GLY A 231 -25.55 -6.63 7.03
CA GLY A 231 -25.31 -5.91 8.29
C GLY A 231 -23.85 -5.96 8.77
N LEU A 232 -22.89 -6.05 7.85
CA LEU A 232 -21.47 -6.28 8.16
C LEU A 232 -20.59 -5.02 8.08
N GLN A 233 -21.18 -3.82 7.97
CA GLN A 233 -20.47 -2.55 7.77
C GLN A 233 -19.40 -2.25 8.84
N LEU A 234 -19.56 -2.80 10.06
CA LEU A 234 -18.60 -2.62 11.17
C LEU A 234 -17.50 -3.69 11.22
N ARG A 235 -17.57 -4.72 10.37
CA ARG A 235 -16.63 -5.85 10.30
C ARG A 235 -15.93 -6.00 8.95
N VAL A 236 -16.47 -5.40 7.89
CA VAL A 236 -15.89 -5.39 6.55
C VAL A 236 -15.71 -3.94 6.11
N TYR A 237 -14.46 -3.48 6.03
CA TYR A 237 -14.14 -2.12 5.57
C TYR A 237 -13.69 -2.15 4.10
N MET A 238 -14.00 -1.07 3.38
CA MET A 238 -13.59 -0.92 1.99
C MET A 238 -13.18 0.52 1.69
N TYR A 239 -11.94 0.66 1.29
CA TYR A 239 -11.26 1.91 0.99
C TYR A 239 -10.14 1.66 -0.05
N PRO A 240 -9.63 2.70 -0.71
CA PRO A 240 -8.53 2.57 -1.66
C PRO A 240 -7.21 2.14 -1.01
N GLY A 241 -6.38 1.38 -1.71
CA GLY A 241 -5.15 0.80 -1.17
C GLY A 241 -4.93 -0.63 -1.66
N ALA A 242 -3.79 -1.22 -1.32
CA ALA A 242 -3.49 -2.61 -1.64
C ALA A 242 -2.33 -3.13 -0.78
N ASP A 243 -1.17 -2.48 -0.88
CA ASP A 243 0.09 -3.01 -0.37
C ASP A 243 0.26 -2.75 1.14
N GLU A 244 -0.39 -1.73 1.68
CA GLU A 244 -0.32 -1.33 3.08
C GLU A 244 -1.20 -2.18 4.02
N ILE A 245 -2.07 -3.02 3.45
CA ILE A 245 -3.12 -3.72 4.19
C ILE A 245 -2.54 -4.70 5.21
N GLY A 246 -1.42 -5.36 4.87
CA GLY A 246 -0.69 -6.22 5.81
C GLY A 246 -0.22 -5.46 7.05
N CYS A 247 0.34 -4.26 6.87
CA CYS A 247 0.77 -3.38 7.96
C CYS A 247 -0.43 -2.89 8.78
N THR A 248 -1.50 -2.49 8.10
CA THR A 248 -2.74 -1.98 8.73
C THR A 248 -3.40 -3.03 9.62
N LEU A 249 -3.56 -4.27 9.11
CA LEU A 249 -4.17 -5.36 9.86
C LEU A 249 -3.28 -5.84 11.01
N LEU A 250 -1.94 -5.76 10.86
CA LEU A 250 -1.01 -6.01 11.95
C LEU A 250 -1.21 -5.01 13.09
N ALA A 251 -1.25 -3.71 12.78
CA ALA A 251 -1.51 -2.67 13.77
C ALA A 251 -2.87 -2.85 14.46
N ARG A 252 -3.91 -3.19 13.70
CA ARG A 252 -5.24 -3.51 14.24
C ARG A 252 -5.18 -4.66 15.24
N MET A 253 -4.55 -5.76 14.85
CA MET A 253 -4.51 -6.97 15.66
C MET A 253 -3.76 -6.71 16.97
N ILE A 254 -2.63 -6.02 16.91
CA ILE A 254 -1.87 -5.59 18.09
C ILE A 254 -2.72 -4.70 19.01
N ASN A 255 -3.37 -3.68 18.45
CA ASN A 255 -4.25 -2.79 19.22
C ASN A 255 -5.40 -3.55 19.88
N GLN A 256 -6.04 -4.48 19.17
CA GLN A 256 -7.11 -5.31 19.73
C GLN A 256 -6.60 -6.21 20.87
N TYR A 257 -5.47 -6.91 20.69
CA TYR A 257 -4.90 -7.77 21.75
C TYR A 257 -4.52 -6.99 23.01
N LEU A 258 -4.11 -5.73 22.85
CA LEU A 258 -3.76 -4.86 23.96
C LEU A 258 -4.95 -4.10 24.54
N GLY A 259 -6.15 -4.25 23.96
CA GLY A 259 -7.36 -3.52 24.39
C GLY A 259 -7.25 -2.01 24.20
N ARG A 260 -6.49 -1.55 23.20
CA ARG A 260 -6.21 -0.14 22.92
C ARG A 260 -7.07 0.40 21.79
N LYS A 261 -7.35 1.71 21.85
CA LYS A 261 -8.00 2.46 20.77
C LYS A 261 -7.38 3.86 20.63
N PRO A 262 -6.20 3.98 20.00
CA PRO A 262 -5.44 5.23 19.99
C PRO A 262 -6.19 6.37 19.28
N LEU A 263 -6.10 7.58 19.82
CA LEU A 263 -6.64 8.81 19.22
C LEU A 263 -5.58 9.53 18.37
N ILE A 264 -5.93 9.83 17.12
CA ILE A 264 -5.03 10.48 16.15
C ILE A 264 -5.58 11.85 15.75
N TYR A 265 -4.75 12.88 15.89
CA TYR A 265 -5.04 14.23 15.37
C TYR A 265 -4.36 14.46 14.03
N PRO A 266 -5.10 14.68 12.92
CA PRO A 266 -4.51 15.01 11.63
C PRO A 266 -4.23 16.51 11.50
N ARG A 267 -3.03 16.86 11.03
CA ARG A 267 -2.60 18.23 10.70
C ARG A 267 -2.11 18.28 9.26
N PHE A 268 -2.66 19.15 8.42
CA PHE A 268 -2.36 19.18 6.99
C PHE A 268 -1.46 20.37 6.63
N SER A 269 -0.55 20.20 5.65
CA SER A 269 0.25 21.33 5.12
C SER A 269 -0.57 22.28 4.22
N SER A 270 -1.73 21.86 3.73
CA SER A 270 -2.66 22.69 2.96
C SER A 270 -4.06 22.69 3.58
N ILE A 271 -4.77 23.82 3.42
CA ILE A 271 -6.20 23.94 3.75
C ILE A 271 -7.05 23.03 2.87
N GLU A 272 -6.71 22.93 1.57
CA GLU A 272 -7.46 22.12 0.60
C GLU A 272 -7.08 20.63 0.66
N GLY A 273 -5.92 20.30 1.24
CA GLY A 273 -5.40 18.94 1.36
C GLY A 273 -6.45 17.87 1.72
N PRO A 274 -7.26 18.05 2.77
CA PRO A 274 -8.33 17.11 3.15
C PRO A 274 -9.36 16.79 2.06
N PHE A 275 -9.59 17.73 1.14
CA PHE A 275 -10.62 17.68 0.09
C PHE A 275 -10.09 17.18 -1.26
N ILE A 276 -8.77 17.14 -1.43
CA ILE A 276 -8.14 16.65 -2.65
C ILE A 276 -8.42 15.15 -2.77
N THR A 277 -8.86 14.71 -3.95
CA THR A 277 -8.84 13.30 -4.35
C THR A 277 -7.45 12.99 -4.91
N PRO A 278 -6.62 12.18 -4.22
CA PRO A 278 -5.28 11.88 -4.70
C PRO A 278 -5.31 11.10 -6.02
N THR A 279 -4.22 11.14 -6.79
CA THR A 279 -4.10 10.38 -8.04
C THR A 279 -4.20 8.88 -7.77
N TYR A 280 -4.96 8.16 -8.61
CA TYR A 280 -5.30 6.72 -8.49
C TYR A 280 -6.21 6.36 -7.30
N GLU A 281 -6.84 7.35 -6.67
CA GLU A 281 -7.80 7.18 -5.59
C GLU A 281 -9.23 7.60 -6.00
N ASP A 282 -10.24 7.09 -5.31
CA ASP A 282 -11.67 7.31 -5.63
C ASP A 282 -12.36 8.38 -4.77
N ARG A 283 -11.69 8.92 -3.75
CA ARG A 283 -12.31 9.81 -2.74
C ARG A 283 -11.35 10.86 -2.18
N ALA A 284 -11.93 11.84 -1.50
CA ALA A 284 -11.19 12.86 -0.76
C ALA A 284 -10.26 12.24 0.31
N LEU A 285 -9.06 12.80 0.44
CA LEU A 285 -7.99 12.31 1.29
C LEU A 285 -8.42 12.05 2.74
N LEU A 286 -9.20 12.96 3.33
CA LEU A 286 -9.63 12.82 4.72
C LEU A 286 -10.56 11.61 4.94
N GLU A 287 -11.35 11.21 3.95
CA GLU A 287 -12.17 10.00 4.04
C GLU A 287 -11.30 8.73 4.08
N THR A 288 -10.21 8.70 3.30
CA THR A 288 -9.22 7.62 3.37
C THR A 288 -8.52 7.59 4.74
N ILE A 289 -8.11 8.75 5.27
CA ILE A 289 -7.50 8.85 6.60
C ILE A 289 -8.44 8.31 7.69
N LYS A 290 -9.74 8.68 7.67
CA LYS A 290 -10.75 8.14 8.60
C LYS A 290 -10.79 6.62 8.53
N TYR A 291 -10.92 6.07 7.32
CA TYR A 291 -11.01 4.62 7.12
C TYR A 291 -9.76 3.89 7.61
N GLN A 292 -8.57 4.35 7.24
CA GLN A 292 -7.32 3.65 7.59
C GLN A 292 -6.98 3.76 9.08
N VAL A 293 -7.26 4.89 9.74
CA VAL A 293 -7.14 5.00 11.21
C VAL A 293 -8.08 4.03 11.90
N MET A 294 -9.35 3.95 11.47
CA MET A 294 -10.32 2.97 12.02
C MET A 294 -9.91 1.53 11.71
N ALA A 295 -9.39 1.26 10.51
CA ALA A 295 -8.92 -0.05 10.10
C ALA A 295 -7.77 -0.52 10.99
N ALA A 296 -6.80 0.34 11.29
CA ALA A 296 -5.69 0.09 12.22
C ALA A 296 -6.10 0.02 13.70
N GLY A 297 -7.39 0.21 14.03
CA GLY A 297 -7.93 0.08 15.39
C GLY A 297 -7.90 1.37 16.22
N GLY A 298 -7.68 2.54 15.60
CA GLY A 298 -7.73 3.85 16.25
C GLY A 298 -9.01 4.64 15.94
N LEU A 299 -9.02 5.90 16.37
CA LEU A 299 -10.03 6.91 16.02
C LEU A 299 -9.36 8.25 15.74
N LEU A 300 -10.01 9.09 14.93
CA LEU A 300 -9.61 10.49 14.82
C LEU A 300 -10.13 11.30 16.00
N CYS A 301 -9.36 12.30 16.40
CA CYS A 301 -9.75 13.32 17.37
C CYS A 301 -9.60 14.73 16.75
N THR A 302 -10.16 15.74 17.40
CA THR A 302 -10.27 17.10 16.82
C THR A 302 -9.23 18.06 17.38
N SER A 303 -8.50 17.67 18.41
CA SER A 303 -7.44 18.49 19.01
C SER A 303 -6.14 17.74 19.23
N CYS A 304 -5.02 18.45 19.12
CA CYS A 304 -3.70 17.92 19.47
C CYS A 304 -3.57 17.57 20.96
N THR A 305 -4.36 18.21 21.84
CA THR A 305 -4.27 18.02 23.30
C THR A 305 -4.76 16.64 23.73
N GLU A 306 -5.87 16.16 23.16
CA GLU A 306 -6.42 14.83 23.49
C GLU A 306 -5.77 13.68 22.71
N ALA A 307 -5.00 14.00 21.65
CA ALA A 307 -4.41 13.00 20.78
C ALA A 307 -3.33 12.16 21.47
N ASP A 308 -3.34 10.85 21.23
CA ASP A 308 -2.24 9.95 21.58
C ASP A 308 -1.10 10.07 20.57
N LEU A 309 -1.43 10.32 19.30
CA LEU A 309 -0.48 10.57 18.22
C LEU A 309 -0.95 11.73 17.33
N VAL A 310 0.01 12.45 16.75
CA VAL A 310 -0.29 13.47 15.73
C VAL A 310 0.16 12.96 14.36
N LEU A 311 -0.74 13.02 13.39
CA LEU A 311 -0.47 12.72 11.98
C LEU A 311 -0.31 14.03 11.20
N CYS A 312 0.91 14.45 10.95
CA CYS A 312 1.21 15.54 10.03
C CYS A 312 1.17 15.01 8.60
N VAL A 313 0.26 15.51 7.79
CA VAL A 313 0.01 15.07 6.42
C VAL A 313 0.51 16.16 5.47
N ASN A 314 1.57 15.87 4.73
CA ASN A 314 2.02 16.74 3.65
C ASN A 314 1.16 16.47 2.42
N THR A 315 0.47 17.48 1.91
CA THR A 315 -0.44 17.37 0.76
C THR A 315 -0.08 18.40 -0.30
N PRO A 316 -0.51 18.21 -1.57
CA PRO A 316 -0.59 19.34 -2.48
C PRO A 316 -1.68 20.32 -2.01
N GLY A 317 -1.71 21.52 -2.61
CA GLY A 317 -2.76 22.50 -2.40
C GLY A 317 -3.83 22.55 -3.49
N ASP A 318 -3.70 21.76 -4.57
CA ASP A 318 -4.73 21.62 -5.61
C ASP A 318 -4.85 20.20 -6.17
N ARG A 319 -3.84 19.72 -6.91
CA ARG A 319 -3.78 18.43 -7.58
C ARG A 319 -2.46 17.76 -7.26
N MET A 320 -2.52 16.45 -7.08
CA MET A 320 -1.34 15.63 -6.87
C MET A 320 -0.61 15.41 -8.20
N MET A 321 0.71 15.49 -8.17
CA MET A 321 1.58 15.19 -9.31
C MET A 321 2.56 14.06 -9.00
N GLU A 322 3.15 13.51 -10.06
CA GLU A 322 4.22 12.50 -9.97
C GLU A 322 5.50 13.07 -9.33
N ALA A 323 6.12 12.29 -8.45
CA ALA A 323 7.38 12.66 -7.79
C ALA A 323 8.51 12.94 -8.78
N CYS A 324 8.51 12.31 -9.95
CA CYS A 324 9.51 12.56 -11.00
C CYS A 324 9.40 13.96 -11.64
N ALA A 325 8.30 14.67 -11.40
CA ALA A 325 8.01 16.01 -11.90
C ALA A 325 8.16 17.11 -10.82
N GLN A 326 8.74 16.78 -9.66
CA GLN A 326 8.92 17.70 -8.51
C GLN A 326 9.62 19.04 -8.83
N ASN A 327 10.36 19.15 -9.94
CA ASN A 327 10.99 20.41 -10.35
C ASN A 327 10.04 21.37 -11.10
N ASP A 328 8.88 20.90 -11.56
CA ASP A 328 7.89 21.67 -12.31
C ASP A 328 6.66 22.02 -11.45
N ARG A 329 6.93 22.61 -10.28
CA ARG A 329 5.91 22.91 -9.28
C ARG A 329 5.05 24.10 -9.69
N GLY A 330 3.74 23.88 -9.72
CA GLY A 330 2.74 24.93 -9.92
C GLY A 330 2.30 25.62 -8.62
N ILE A 331 1.24 26.43 -8.75
CA ILE A 331 0.64 27.20 -7.63
C ILE A 331 0.20 26.32 -6.46
N GLY A 332 -0.26 25.08 -6.72
CA GLY A 332 -0.64 24.13 -5.68
C GLY A 332 0.47 23.73 -4.71
N TYR A 333 1.73 23.78 -5.16
CA TYR A 333 2.88 23.40 -4.34
C TYR A 333 3.62 24.61 -3.78
N ASN A 334 3.62 25.73 -4.51
CA ASN A 334 4.39 26.93 -4.14
C ASN A 334 3.57 27.95 -3.33
N VAL A 335 2.24 27.96 -3.46
CA VAL A 335 1.37 29.00 -2.86
C VAL A 335 0.28 28.41 -1.96
N PHE A 336 -0.40 27.34 -2.39
CA PHE A 336 -1.57 26.79 -1.69
C PHE A 336 -1.25 25.77 -0.59
N ARG A 337 0.02 25.70 -0.15
CA ARG A 337 0.45 24.90 1.01
C ARG A 337 1.56 25.63 1.77
N THR A 338 1.69 25.33 3.06
CA THR A 338 2.71 25.91 3.94
C THR A 338 3.50 24.80 4.63
N ILE A 339 4.45 24.20 3.92
CA ILE A 339 5.25 23.08 4.43
C ILE A 339 6.11 23.46 5.65
N ILE A 340 6.59 24.71 5.68
CA ILE A 340 7.36 25.26 6.79
C ILE A 340 6.55 25.21 8.09
N GLU A 341 5.27 25.61 8.05
CA GLU A 341 4.40 25.56 9.22
C GLU A 341 4.16 24.13 9.69
N LEU A 342 3.99 23.18 8.77
CA LEU A 342 3.85 21.76 9.11
C LEU A 342 5.10 21.26 9.86
N VAL A 343 6.30 21.61 9.39
CA VAL A 343 7.58 21.20 10.00
C VAL A 343 7.81 21.88 11.36
N GLU A 344 7.53 23.17 11.50
CA GLU A 344 7.60 23.88 12.80
C GLU A 344 6.60 23.28 13.80
N THR A 345 5.41 22.93 13.35
CA THR A 345 4.41 22.24 14.18
C THR A 345 4.90 20.85 14.59
N ALA A 346 5.48 20.07 13.68
CA ALA A 346 6.07 18.77 14.00
C ALA A 346 7.21 18.90 15.02
N ASP A 347 8.09 19.89 14.86
CA ASP A 347 9.16 20.20 15.82
C ASP A 347 8.61 20.50 17.21
N TYR A 348 7.59 21.35 17.30
CA TYR A 348 6.92 21.67 18.56
C TYR A 348 6.27 20.44 19.20
N ILE A 349 5.60 19.59 18.41
CA ILE A 349 4.97 18.34 18.90
C ILE A 349 6.02 17.41 19.50
N VAL A 350 7.12 17.18 18.78
CA VAL A 350 8.18 16.25 19.19
C VAL A 350 8.96 16.79 20.39
N HIS A 351 9.40 18.04 20.34
CA HIS A 351 10.33 18.58 21.32
C HIS A 351 9.64 19.23 22.52
N TYR A 352 8.49 19.88 22.36
CA TYR A 352 7.80 20.57 23.44
C TYR A 352 6.64 19.74 24.02
N LEU A 353 5.73 19.26 23.17
CA LEU A 353 4.60 18.44 23.64
C LEU A 353 4.99 17.00 24.00
N LYS A 354 6.15 16.53 23.52
CA LYS A 354 6.67 15.16 23.71
C LYS A 354 5.67 14.09 23.27
N LYS A 355 4.91 14.36 22.21
CA LYS A 355 3.95 13.41 21.65
C LYS A 355 4.52 12.71 20.41
N PRO A 356 4.14 11.44 20.16
CA PRO A 356 4.41 10.78 18.89
C PRO A 356 3.92 11.61 17.70
N CYS A 357 4.84 12.01 16.82
CA CYS A 357 4.55 12.74 15.59
C CYS A 357 4.87 11.87 14.39
N MET A 358 3.87 11.62 13.54
CA MET A 358 3.99 10.88 12.29
C MET A 358 3.95 11.84 11.12
N ILE A 359 4.72 11.58 10.07
CA ILE A 359 4.66 12.32 8.82
C ILE A 359 4.18 11.41 7.70
N ALA A 360 2.97 11.63 7.19
CA ALA A 360 2.51 11.01 5.95
C ALA A 360 2.73 11.99 4.80
N ASP A 361 3.67 11.67 3.91
CA ASP A 361 4.03 12.50 2.78
C ASP A 361 3.28 12.05 1.52
N VAL A 362 2.12 12.65 1.32
CA VAL A 362 1.22 12.38 0.18
C VAL A 362 1.15 13.57 -0.76
N ALA A 363 2.16 14.44 -0.73
CA ALA A 363 2.24 15.59 -1.62
C ALA A 363 2.44 15.15 -3.07
N PHE A 364 3.20 14.08 -3.28
CA PHE A 364 3.48 13.50 -4.58
C PHE A 364 3.05 12.05 -4.63
N ILE A 365 2.73 11.58 -5.83
CA ILE A 365 2.59 10.15 -6.09
C ILE A 365 3.95 9.56 -6.46
N ASN A 366 4.15 8.28 -6.16
CA ASN A 366 5.34 7.51 -6.47
C ASN A 366 6.63 8.06 -5.85
N GLY A 367 6.58 8.78 -4.72
CA GLY A 367 7.77 9.22 -3.97
C GLY A 367 7.51 10.41 -3.05
N GLY A 368 8.41 10.64 -2.10
CA GLY A 368 8.33 11.72 -1.11
C GLY A 368 8.81 13.08 -1.62
N ASP A 369 8.38 14.14 -0.97
CA ASP A 369 8.76 15.54 -1.18
C ASP A 369 10.19 15.79 -0.67
N LEU A 370 11.12 16.03 -1.58
CA LEU A 370 12.53 16.24 -1.23
C LEU A 370 12.74 17.51 -0.40
N GLU A 371 11.86 18.52 -0.54
CA GLU A 371 11.90 19.73 0.30
C GLU A 371 11.49 19.38 1.74
N LEU A 372 10.46 18.54 1.92
CA LEU A 372 10.04 18.09 3.25
C LEU A 372 11.18 17.37 3.97
N LEU A 373 11.81 16.40 3.28
CA LEU A 373 12.91 15.63 3.85
C LEU A 373 14.05 16.55 4.31
N GLN A 374 14.43 17.51 3.47
CA GLN A 374 15.48 18.48 3.79
C GLN A 374 15.12 19.32 5.03
N LEU A 375 13.90 19.86 5.12
CA LEU A 375 13.46 20.66 6.26
C LEU A 375 13.41 19.83 7.56
N LEU A 376 12.95 18.58 7.48
CA LEU A 376 12.95 17.66 8.63
C LEU A 376 14.37 17.33 9.10
N ARG A 377 15.31 17.16 8.16
CA ARG A 377 16.74 16.97 8.49
C ARG A 377 17.33 18.20 9.16
N ASP A 378 17.08 19.40 8.63
CA ASP A 378 17.61 20.64 9.18
C ASP A 378 17.10 20.90 10.61
N LYS A 379 15.87 20.47 10.92
CA LYS A 379 15.30 20.49 12.28
C LYS A 379 15.72 19.28 13.15
N LYS A 380 16.55 18.37 12.62
CA LYS A 380 16.99 17.13 13.30
C LYS A 380 15.80 16.29 13.80
N LEU A 381 14.79 16.16 12.94
CA LEU A 381 13.55 15.44 13.25
C LEU A 381 13.52 14.02 12.70
N LEU A 382 14.24 13.71 11.62
CA LEU A 382 14.15 12.42 10.93
C LEU A 382 14.09 11.23 11.90
N PHE A 383 15.10 11.04 12.76
CA PHE A 383 15.15 9.92 13.71
C PHE A 383 14.45 10.16 15.05
N LYS A 384 13.57 11.17 15.13
CA LYS A 384 12.71 11.48 16.29
C LYS A 384 11.22 11.32 15.98
N LEU A 385 10.86 11.09 14.71
CA LEU A 385 9.49 10.83 14.31
C LEU A 385 9.01 9.46 14.79
N ALA A 386 7.71 9.37 15.04
CA ALA A 386 7.02 8.12 15.33
C ALA A 386 6.76 7.29 14.06
N ALA A 387 6.70 7.95 12.90
CA ALA A 387 6.61 7.30 11.59
C ALA A 387 6.91 8.28 10.46
N TYR A 388 7.32 7.75 9.31
CA TYR A 388 7.38 8.46 8.05
C TYR A 388 7.03 7.50 6.90
N ALA A 389 6.27 7.96 5.90
CA ALA A 389 6.16 7.28 4.61
C ALA A 389 5.79 8.29 3.51
N GLY A 390 6.14 7.99 2.27
CA GLY A 390 5.80 8.79 1.08
C GLY A 390 6.08 8.05 -0.23
N TRP A 391 5.42 6.92 -0.46
CA TRP A 391 5.72 6.02 -1.58
C TRP A 391 4.45 5.56 -2.32
N ASN A 392 4.63 5.17 -3.58
CA ASN A 392 3.56 4.66 -4.46
C ASN A 392 2.29 5.54 -4.41
N THR A 393 1.17 5.07 -3.87
CA THR A 393 -0.08 5.84 -3.77
C THR A 393 -0.28 6.51 -2.41
N SER A 394 -1.24 7.42 -2.32
CA SER A 394 -1.59 8.07 -1.06
C SER A 394 -2.05 7.05 -0.01
N SER A 395 -2.85 6.07 -0.40
CA SER A 395 -3.35 5.05 0.52
C SER A 395 -2.24 4.12 1.02
N ASN A 396 -1.31 3.72 0.13
CA ASN A 396 -0.15 2.91 0.50
C ASN A 396 0.74 3.64 1.53
N THR A 397 0.98 4.94 1.29
CA THR A 397 1.71 5.83 2.20
C THR A 397 1.04 5.93 3.56
N LEU A 398 -0.25 6.27 3.58
CA LEU A 398 -0.99 6.50 4.81
C LEU A 398 -1.05 5.25 5.69
N GLY A 399 -1.38 4.08 5.14
CA GLY A 399 -1.50 2.87 5.96
C GLY A 399 -0.15 2.38 6.46
N THR A 400 0.94 2.58 5.71
CA THR A 400 2.30 2.31 6.18
C THR A 400 2.67 3.22 7.35
N CYS A 401 2.48 4.54 7.19
CA CYS A 401 2.80 5.53 8.21
C CYS A 401 1.95 5.36 9.48
N ILE A 402 0.64 5.17 9.33
CA ILE A 402 -0.28 4.96 10.46
C ILE A 402 0.08 3.68 11.20
N ALA A 403 0.33 2.57 10.49
CA ALA A 403 0.71 1.31 11.13
C ALA A 403 2.01 1.44 11.93
N GLN A 404 3.05 2.05 11.36
CA GLN A 404 4.30 2.29 12.08
C GLN A 404 4.06 3.13 13.36
N GLY A 405 3.31 4.22 13.25
CA GLY A 405 3.05 5.09 14.40
C GLY A 405 2.22 4.40 15.48
N MET A 406 1.22 3.58 15.11
CA MET A 406 0.46 2.78 16.05
C MET A 406 1.37 1.85 16.86
N LEU A 407 2.32 1.16 16.20
CA LEU A 407 3.29 0.31 16.89
C LEU A 407 4.27 1.13 17.73
N TYR A 408 4.73 2.29 17.25
CA TYR A 408 5.56 3.22 18.02
C TYR A 408 4.85 3.65 19.32
N SER A 409 3.53 3.86 19.31
CA SER A 409 2.78 4.21 20.53
C SER A 409 2.74 3.10 21.59
N VAL A 410 3.15 1.87 21.22
CA VAL A 410 3.25 0.72 22.11
C VAL A 410 4.69 0.48 22.54
N TYR A 411 5.62 0.51 21.59
CA TYR A 411 7.00 0.04 21.79
C TYR A 411 8.03 1.17 21.84
N GLY A 412 7.67 2.37 21.43
CA GLY A 412 8.54 3.54 21.37
C GLY A 412 9.68 3.40 20.38
N ASN A 413 10.78 4.10 20.68
CA ASN A 413 11.94 4.22 19.82
C ASN A 413 12.88 2.99 19.95
N THR A 414 12.53 1.90 19.29
CA THR A 414 13.35 0.68 19.20
C THR A 414 14.30 0.73 18.01
N GLN A 415 15.31 -0.15 17.96
CA GLN A 415 16.20 -0.25 16.81
C GLN A 415 15.43 -0.58 15.51
N SER A 416 14.49 -1.53 15.55
CA SER A 416 13.65 -1.87 14.40
C SER A 416 12.84 -0.67 13.89
N HIS A 417 12.40 0.21 14.80
CA HIS A 417 11.69 1.45 14.45
C HIS A 417 12.61 2.40 13.68
N LEU A 418 13.84 2.63 14.18
CA LEU A 418 14.83 3.46 13.50
C LEU A 418 15.26 2.89 12.15
N ASP A 419 15.42 1.57 12.08
CA ASP A 419 15.75 0.86 10.83
C ASP A 419 14.62 1.03 9.82
N PHE A 420 13.36 0.92 10.24
CA PHE A 420 12.23 1.13 9.36
C PHE A 420 12.09 2.60 8.91
N LEU A 421 12.33 3.58 9.78
CA LEU A 421 12.43 4.98 9.37
C LEU A 421 13.53 5.19 8.32
N SER A 422 14.72 4.64 8.57
CA SER A 422 15.84 4.73 7.63
C SER A 422 15.47 4.15 6.26
N LEU A 423 14.77 3.02 6.26
CA LEU A 423 14.30 2.36 5.06
C LEU A 423 13.34 3.26 4.28
N ARG A 424 12.36 3.87 4.97
CA ARG A 424 11.40 4.79 4.33
C ARG A 424 12.09 6.03 3.76
N TYR A 425 13.09 6.61 4.43
CA TYR A 425 13.83 7.75 3.85
C TYR A 425 14.62 7.36 2.60
N VAL A 426 15.31 6.22 2.62
CA VAL A 426 16.14 5.77 1.51
C VAL A 426 15.28 5.31 0.32
N GLU A 427 14.19 4.61 0.57
CA GLU A 427 13.29 4.12 -0.47
C GLU A 427 12.36 5.22 -1.00
N ASP A 428 11.58 5.84 -0.11
CA ASP A 428 10.47 6.72 -0.50
C ASP A 428 10.99 8.05 -1.05
N ALA A 429 12.02 8.64 -0.45
CA ALA A 429 12.62 9.89 -0.93
C ALA A 429 13.86 9.65 -1.81
N GLY A 430 14.78 8.79 -1.37
CA GLY A 430 16.00 8.50 -2.12
C GLY A 430 15.72 7.81 -3.46
N TYR A 431 15.08 6.64 -3.43
CA TYR A 431 14.85 5.86 -4.64
C TYR A 431 13.70 6.40 -5.49
N CYS A 432 12.51 6.46 -4.90
CA CYS A 432 11.26 6.74 -5.59
C CYS A 432 11.24 8.16 -6.20
N SER A 433 11.70 9.17 -5.47
CA SER A 433 11.71 10.57 -5.94
C SER A 433 12.92 10.93 -6.78
N PHE A 434 14.11 10.41 -6.44
CA PHE A 434 15.36 10.85 -7.06
C PHE A 434 16.02 9.76 -7.93
N VAL A 435 16.56 8.71 -7.33
CA VAL A 435 17.46 7.75 -8.00
C VAL A 435 16.77 7.06 -9.17
N ARG A 436 15.50 6.65 -9.05
CA ARG A 436 14.77 5.97 -10.14
C ARG A 436 14.70 6.85 -11.39
N THR A 437 14.29 8.11 -11.24
CA THR A 437 14.20 9.06 -12.36
C THR A 437 15.57 9.32 -12.97
N TYR A 438 16.58 9.52 -12.12
CA TYR A 438 17.94 9.77 -12.57
C TYR A 438 18.52 8.58 -13.34
N MET A 439 18.36 7.36 -12.81
CA MET A 439 18.78 6.11 -13.46
C MET A 439 18.13 5.97 -14.83
N CYS A 440 16.81 6.09 -14.92
CA CYS A 440 16.07 5.93 -16.18
C CYS A 440 16.48 6.94 -17.26
N LYS A 441 16.78 8.19 -16.87
CA LYS A 441 17.13 9.26 -17.81
C LYS A 441 18.61 9.27 -18.20
N ASN A 442 19.51 8.96 -17.27
CA ASN A 442 20.93 9.29 -17.44
C ASN A 442 21.87 8.07 -17.46
N GLU A 443 21.47 6.91 -16.94
CA GLU A 443 22.40 5.78 -16.77
C GLU A 443 21.92 4.50 -17.41
N LEU A 444 20.64 4.16 -17.27
CA LEU A 444 20.06 2.93 -17.79
C LEU A 444 20.33 2.74 -19.31
N PRO A 445 20.22 3.77 -20.17
CA PRO A 445 20.54 3.64 -21.60
C PRO A 445 22.00 3.31 -21.91
N HIS A 446 22.92 3.53 -20.97
CA HIS A 446 24.36 3.34 -21.14
C HIS A 446 24.90 2.09 -20.42
N LEU A 447 24.13 1.52 -19.46
CA LEU A 447 24.54 0.36 -18.67
C LEU A 447 24.42 -0.97 -19.41
N GLY A 448 23.56 -1.05 -20.42
CA GLY A 448 23.39 -2.25 -21.24
C GLY A 448 22.47 -2.02 -22.44
N SER A 449 22.73 -2.74 -23.53
CA SER A 449 21.85 -2.74 -24.70
C SER A 449 20.53 -3.42 -24.35
N GLY A 450 19.42 -2.72 -24.52
CA GLY A 450 18.07 -3.29 -24.35
C GLY A 450 17.49 -3.22 -22.94
N PHE A 451 18.16 -2.57 -21.99
CA PHE A 451 17.53 -2.28 -20.69
C PHE A 451 16.41 -1.25 -20.87
N THR A 452 15.29 -1.52 -20.23
CA THR A 452 14.10 -0.65 -20.21
C THR A 452 13.63 -0.46 -18.77
N TYR A 453 12.64 0.40 -18.58
CA TYR A 453 11.98 0.56 -17.29
C TYR A 453 11.47 -0.77 -16.71
N PHE A 454 11.01 -1.70 -17.57
CA PHE A 454 10.38 -2.96 -17.19
C PHE A 454 11.29 -4.19 -17.32
N SER A 455 12.53 -4.03 -17.79
CA SER A 455 13.46 -5.15 -18.00
C SER A 455 14.92 -4.71 -17.86
N ILE A 456 15.60 -5.26 -16.86
CA ILE A 456 17.03 -5.04 -16.57
C ILE A 456 17.76 -6.38 -16.36
N ASP A 457 19.06 -6.35 -16.04
CA ASP A 457 19.93 -7.52 -15.91
C ASP A 457 19.74 -8.37 -14.64
N GLY A 458 18.48 -8.64 -14.31
CA GLY A 458 18.09 -9.44 -13.15
C GLY A 458 18.04 -8.63 -11.84
N PRO A 459 17.58 -9.23 -10.73
CA PRO A 459 17.37 -8.51 -9.48
C PRO A 459 18.66 -7.99 -8.83
N ARG A 460 19.80 -8.64 -9.10
CA ARG A 460 21.10 -8.32 -8.49
C ARG A 460 22.17 -7.99 -9.55
N GLY A 461 21.73 -7.51 -10.71
CA GLY A 461 22.61 -7.12 -11.80
C GLY A 461 23.38 -5.82 -11.54
N LYS A 462 24.02 -5.30 -12.60
CA LYS A 462 24.78 -4.03 -12.57
C LYS A 462 23.89 -2.86 -12.22
N VAL A 463 22.63 -2.87 -12.64
CA VAL A 463 21.65 -1.83 -12.31
C VAL A 463 21.45 -1.74 -10.79
N ALA A 464 21.26 -2.87 -10.11
CA ALA A 464 21.13 -2.90 -8.64
C ALA A 464 22.37 -2.34 -7.93
N GLY A 465 23.57 -2.72 -8.40
CA GLY A 465 24.82 -2.20 -7.87
C GLY A 465 24.96 -0.69 -8.04
N ARG A 466 24.52 -0.15 -9.19
CA ARG A 466 24.57 1.28 -9.44
C ARG A 466 23.54 2.07 -8.65
N VAL A 467 22.32 1.54 -8.53
CA VAL A 467 21.29 2.08 -7.62
C VAL A 467 21.82 2.16 -6.19
N LYS A 468 22.49 1.12 -5.69
CA LYS A 468 23.09 1.13 -4.35
C LYS A 468 24.10 2.28 -4.19
N VAL A 469 24.96 2.53 -5.18
CA VAL A 469 25.93 3.65 -5.12
C VAL A 469 25.21 4.99 -5.01
N LEU A 470 24.26 5.27 -5.91
CA LEU A 470 23.52 6.53 -5.91
C LEU A 470 22.70 6.75 -4.62
N LEU A 471 22.18 5.67 -4.03
CA LEU A 471 21.49 5.75 -2.74
C LEU A 471 22.44 6.03 -1.58
N ASN A 472 23.67 5.51 -1.59
CA ASN A 472 24.67 5.89 -0.58
C ASN A 472 25.02 7.38 -0.70
N ASP A 473 25.20 7.89 -1.92
CA ASP A 473 25.43 9.32 -2.14
C ASP A 473 24.26 10.17 -1.62
N PHE A 474 23.02 9.73 -1.89
CA PHE A 474 21.81 10.39 -1.38
C PHE A 474 21.74 10.39 0.15
N ILE A 475 22.09 9.27 0.79
CA ILE A 475 22.10 9.13 2.25
C ILE A 475 23.05 10.15 2.89
N GLU A 476 24.30 10.22 2.40
CA GLU A 476 25.30 11.15 2.94
C GLU A 476 24.88 12.61 2.82
N LEU A 477 24.23 12.97 1.72
CA LEU A 477 23.84 14.34 1.42
C LEU A 477 22.56 14.76 2.17
N HIS A 478 21.56 13.88 2.27
CA HIS A 478 20.18 14.24 2.61
C HIS A 478 19.60 13.55 3.84
N ILE A 479 20.26 12.52 4.39
CA ILE A 479 19.72 11.76 5.53
C ILE A 479 20.68 11.81 6.73
N ASN A 480 21.95 11.47 6.52
CA ASN A 480 22.94 11.45 7.59
C ASN A 480 23.10 12.84 8.23
N ASP A 481 23.28 12.84 9.54
CA ASP A 481 23.57 14.04 10.31
C ASP A 481 24.60 13.75 11.43
N GLY A 482 24.82 14.73 12.32
CA GLY A 482 25.79 14.58 13.42
C GLY A 482 25.33 13.66 14.56
N GLU A 483 24.17 12.99 14.44
CA GLU A 483 23.61 12.10 15.45
C GLU A 483 23.32 10.69 14.90
N TYR A 484 23.01 10.58 13.60
CA TYR A 484 22.66 9.32 12.96
C TYR A 484 23.32 9.13 11.61
N GLU A 485 23.70 7.87 11.34
CA GLU A 485 24.23 7.39 10.07
C GLU A 485 23.38 6.21 9.57
N VAL A 486 22.99 6.20 8.30
CA VAL A 486 22.24 5.10 7.69
C VAL A 486 23.16 4.24 6.83
N LYS A 487 22.99 2.91 6.95
CA LYS A 487 23.72 1.93 6.15
C LYS A 487 22.76 1.07 5.33
N ILE A 488 23.15 0.77 4.09
CA ILE A 488 22.43 -0.15 3.19
C ILE A 488 23.07 -1.55 3.28
N ASP A 489 22.38 -2.47 3.95
CA ASP A 489 22.77 -3.88 4.07
C ASP A 489 22.50 -4.64 2.77
N ASP A 490 21.33 -4.42 2.17
CA ASP A 490 20.92 -5.08 0.93
C ASP A 490 20.22 -4.12 -0.03
N CYS A 491 20.44 -4.33 -1.33
CA CYS A 491 19.85 -3.57 -2.42
C CYS A 491 19.68 -4.49 -3.63
N TYR A 492 18.45 -4.65 -4.09
CA TYR A 492 18.10 -5.44 -5.26
C TYR A 492 16.88 -4.84 -5.97
N MET A 493 16.61 -5.29 -7.18
CA MET A 493 15.52 -4.78 -8.03
C MET A 493 14.42 -5.84 -8.17
N PRO A 494 13.31 -5.76 -7.41
CA PRO A 494 12.21 -6.69 -7.55
C PRO A 494 11.71 -6.73 -9.00
N TRP A 495 11.33 -7.93 -9.44
CA TRP A 495 10.85 -8.21 -10.80
C TRP A 495 11.79 -7.80 -11.93
N SER A 496 13.06 -7.50 -11.63
CA SER A 496 14.03 -7.00 -12.61
C SER A 496 13.48 -5.81 -13.41
N ARG A 497 12.90 -4.84 -12.69
CA ARG A 497 12.41 -3.56 -13.24
C ARG A 497 12.81 -2.38 -12.36
N MET A 498 12.55 -1.16 -12.84
CA MET A 498 12.89 0.09 -12.16
C MET A 498 11.77 0.63 -11.27
N PHE A 499 10.57 0.04 -11.23
CA PHE A 499 9.45 0.64 -10.51
C PHE A 499 9.68 0.68 -8.99
N GLU A 500 10.06 -0.44 -8.40
CA GLU A 500 10.35 -0.62 -6.98
C GLU A 500 11.81 -1.04 -6.72
N VAL A 501 12.27 -0.90 -5.48
CA VAL A 501 13.58 -1.36 -5.02
C VAL A 501 13.40 -2.19 -3.75
N GLY A 502 14.16 -3.26 -3.64
CA GLY A 502 14.26 -4.06 -2.43
C GLY A 502 15.45 -3.59 -1.61
N LEU A 503 15.18 -3.05 -0.43
CA LEU A 503 16.19 -2.50 0.46
C LEU A 503 16.13 -3.13 1.85
N LYS A 504 17.31 -3.31 2.45
CA LYS A 504 17.45 -3.48 3.89
C LYS A 504 18.45 -2.44 4.37
N THR A 505 18.01 -1.64 5.33
CA THR A 505 18.83 -0.56 5.91
C THR A 505 18.79 -0.66 7.43
N HIS A 506 19.81 -0.07 8.06
CA HIS A 506 19.79 0.15 9.50
C HIS A 506 20.35 1.54 9.85
N ALA A 507 19.86 2.10 10.95
CA ALA A 507 20.30 3.38 11.47
C ALA A 507 21.27 3.19 12.64
N VAL A 508 22.45 3.78 12.55
CA VAL A 508 23.47 3.79 13.60
C VAL A 508 23.42 5.13 14.30
N LYS A 509 23.24 5.11 15.62
CA LYS A 509 23.38 6.32 16.44
C LYS A 509 24.86 6.57 16.70
N LEU A 510 25.35 7.76 16.37
CA LEU A 510 26.73 8.15 16.60
C LEU A 510 26.94 8.47 18.09
N GLU A 511 27.95 7.85 18.69
CA GLU A 511 28.41 8.22 20.04
C GLU A 511 29.12 9.58 19.95
N LYS A 512 28.71 10.54 20.77
CA LYS A 512 29.36 11.86 20.89
C LYS A 512 30.41 11.85 21.98
#